data_AF-A0A174PJ99-F1
#
_entry.id   AF-A0A174PJ99-F1
#
_cell.length_a   1.000
_cell.length_b   1.000
_cell.length_c   1.000
_cell.angle_alpha   90.00
_cell.angle_beta   90.00
_cell.angle_gamma   90.00
#
_symmetry.space_group_name_H-M   'P 1'
#
loop_
_entity.id
_entity.type
_entity.pdbx_description
1 polymer ?
#
loop_
_entity_poly.entity_id
_entity_poly.type
_entity_poly.pdbx_seq_one_letter_code
_entity_poly.pdbx_strand_id
1 'polypeptide(L)'
;MLFGVGVAHSQERHTEICIDFRVNSTVIDSAYSDNAARMQEMLEFLRTIRQDSTFNIIEVSFCGAASPEGSYQLNRKLAQGRLSALEKFIRSEVDIPDSLITYNNSYIPWDYLKSQIEDSGLIRKDEVITILEEEARLVDYHHPNTHIDNRVVKLRALDGGKVWQQMNNLFFEQMRNACAVFVTYKKELPPIQVSVIVPDTIKVEPIVEAVEIVPDTTAIIETVIPEVEEWTRKLHVKANAIGLGMGIANVAAEIDLAKHWSFTLPVYYSAWDYFKSTIKFRTFAVQPEFRYWLSENNDGFFAGAHFGLAYYNFAFDGDYRYQDHDRETPAIGGGVSIGYRLPISKNNRWRVEFSLGAGVYSNHYDKFHNTPRTKDGLMIESIKKTYWGIDQAAVSFSYSFDLKKKGGKR
;
A
#
# COMPACT_ATOMS: atom_id res chain seq x y z
N MET A 1 39.00 -34.88 -54.02
CA MET A 1 38.58 -35.04 -52.61
C MET A 1 39.84 -34.99 -51.76
N LEU A 2 39.88 -34.44 -50.55
CA LEU A 2 38.81 -33.88 -49.72
C LEU A 2 38.98 -32.35 -49.52
N PHE A 3 37.88 -31.66 -49.24
CA PHE A 3 37.92 -30.34 -48.61
C PHE A 3 38.28 -30.49 -47.13
N GLY A 4 39.22 -29.68 -46.64
CA GLY A 4 39.42 -29.49 -45.20
C GLY A 4 38.34 -28.56 -44.66
N VAL A 5 37.37 -29.11 -43.92
CA VAL A 5 36.37 -28.30 -43.20
C VAL A 5 37.01 -27.74 -41.94
N GLY A 6 37.32 -26.45 -41.95
CA GLY A 6 37.67 -25.72 -40.73
C GLY A 6 36.41 -25.55 -39.87
N VAL A 7 36.36 -26.23 -38.72
CA VAL A 7 35.26 -26.10 -37.75
C VAL A 7 35.45 -24.81 -36.96
N ALA A 8 34.76 -23.74 -37.38
CA ALA A 8 34.69 -22.50 -36.62
C ALA A 8 33.97 -22.76 -35.28
N HIS A 9 34.70 -22.62 -34.17
CA HIS A 9 34.13 -22.75 -32.83
C HIS A 9 33.47 -21.44 -32.43
N SER A 10 32.14 -21.42 -32.43
CA SER A 10 31.34 -20.31 -31.90
C SER A 10 31.41 -20.30 -30.38
N GLN A 11 31.82 -19.17 -29.77
CA GLN A 11 31.91 -19.03 -28.32
C GLN A 11 30.58 -18.56 -27.72
N GLU A 12 30.02 -19.37 -26.82
CA GLU A 12 28.85 -18.99 -26.00
C GLU A 12 29.21 -17.86 -25.02
N ARG A 13 28.25 -16.97 -24.80
CA ARG A 13 28.39 -15.82 -23.89
C ARG A 13 27.19 -15.77 -22.95
N HIS A 14 27.50 -15.73 -21.66
CA HIS A 14 26.55 -15.46 -20.60
C HIS A 14 26.52 -13.96 -20.33
N THR A 15 25.34 -13.37 -20.23
CA THR A 15 25.15 -11.97 -19.86
C THR A 15 24.00 -11.87 -18.87
N GLU A 16 24.34 -11.52 -17.63
CA GLU A 16 23.37 -11.27 -16.58
C GLU A 16 23.04 -9.78 -16.52
N ILE A 17 21.74 -9.47 -16.41
CA ILE A 17 21.24 -8.11 -16.25
C ILE A 17 20.22 -8.09 -15.10
N CYS A 18 20.43 -7.20 -14.13
CA CYS A 18 19.64 -7.15 -12.89
C CYS A 18 19.05 -5.76 -12.62
N ILE A 19 17.85 -5.72 -12.06
CA ILE A 19 17.18 -4.49 -11.56
C ILE A 19 16.86 -4.65 -10.07
N ASP A 20 17.12 -3.60 -9.30
CA ASP A 20 16.78 -3.51 -7.87
C ASP A 20 15.33 -3.02 -7.69
N PHE A 21 14.68 -3.47 -6.63
CA PHE A 21 13.31 -3.11 -6.28
C PHE A 21 13.24 -2.60 -4.86
N ARG A 22 12.47 -1.52 -4.65
CA ARG A 22 12.19 -1.03 -3.31
C ARG A 22 11.57 -2.14 -2.44
N VAL A 23 11.79 -2.01 -1.14
CA VAL A 23 11.04 -2.71 -0.09
C VAL A 23 9.54 -2.78 -0.43
N ASN A 24 8.97 -3.98 -0.30
CA ASN A 24 7.56 -4.29 -0.56
C ASN A 24 7.03 -3.88 -1.95
N SER A 25 7.90 -3.68 -2.94
CA SER A 25 7.53 -3.31 -4.32
C SER A 25 7.86 -4.42 -5.33
N THR A 26 7.01 -4.53 -6.34
CA THR A 26 7.21 -5.26 -7.61
C THR A 26 7.25 -4.32 -8.81
N VAL A 27 7.24 -3.00 -8.59
CA VAL A 27 7.29 -1.96 -9.63
C VAL A 27 8.73 -1.54 -9.83
N ILE A 28 9.18 -1.54 -11.09
CA ILE A 28 10.48 -1.01 -11.49
C ILE A 28 10.47 0.50 -11.30
N ASP A 29 11.37 1.01 -10.48
CA ASP A 29 11.58 2.45 -10.25
C ASP A 29 12.98 2.82 -10.74
N SER A 30 13.07 3.59 -11.83
CA SER A 30 14.35 4.02 -12.41
C SER A 30 15.12 4.99 -11.51
N ALA A 31 14.46 5.63 -10.54
CA ALA A 31 15.08 6.52 -9.55
C ALA A 31 15.42 5.81 -8.23
N TYR A 32 15.45 4.47 -8.21
CA TYR A 32 15.90 3.67 -7.07
C TYR A 32 17.23 2.99 -7.38
N SER A 33 18.17 3.00 -6.41
CA SER A 33 19.51 2.41 -6.58
C SER A 33 20.17 2.94 -7.87
N ASP A 34 20.99 2.13 -8.52
CA ASP A 34 21.59 2.41 -9.83
C ASP A 34 20.68 2.00 -11.01
N ASN A 35 19.36 1.84 -10.81
CA ASN A 35 18.47 1.29 -11.83
C ASN A 35 18.48 2.08 -13.14
N ALA A 36 18.61 3.41 -13.11
CA ALA A 36 18.73 4.22 -14.33
C ALA A 36 19.91 3.76 -15.22
N ALA A 37 21.07 3.50 -14.63
CA ALA A 37 22.25 3.03 -15.35
C ALA A 37 22.06 1.59 -15.84
N ARG A 38 21.63 0.67 -14.96
CA ARG A 38 21.41 -0.74 -15.32
C ARG A 38 20.32 -0.92 -16.40
N MET A 39 19.28 -0.09 -16.38
CA MET A 39 18.27 -0.06 -17.44
C MET A 39 18.84 0.46 -18.76
N GLN A 40 19.75 1.43 -18.74
CA GLN A 40 20.43 1.88 -19.96
C GLN A 40 21.33 0.77 -20.54
N GLU A 41 22.18 0.15 -19.72
CA GLU A 41 23.04 -0.98 -20.12
C GLU A 41 22.21 -2.13 -20.70
N MET A 42 21.10 -2.48 -20.03
CA MET A 42 20.14 -3.47 -20.50
C MET A 42 19.54 -3.09 -21.87
N LEU A 43 19.11 -1.84 -22.07
CA LEU A 43 18.56 -1.38 -23.34
C LEU A 43 19.60 -1.39 -24.47
N GLU A 44 20.86 -1.06 -24.18
CA GLU A 44 21.96 -1.11 -25.17
C GLU A 44 22.29 -2.55 -25.57
N PHE A 45 22.30 -3.49 -24.61
CA PHE A 45 22.46 -4.92 -24.87
C PHE A 45 21.29 -5.49 -25.70
N LEU A 46 20.04 -5.22 -25.31
CA LEU A 46 18.84 -5.69 -26.01
C LEU A 46 18.75 -5.12 -27.43
N ARG A 47 19.11 -3.85 -27.64
CA ARG A 47 19.23 -3.25 -28.99
C ARG A 47 20.28 -3.95 -29.83
N THR A 48 21.42 -4.34 -29.23
CA THR A 48 22.47 -5.08 -29.93
C THR A 48 21.94 -6.43 -30.44
N ILE A 49 21.24 -7.19 -29.59
CA ILE A 49 20.57 -8.44 -29.99
C ILE A 49 19.57 -8.20 -31.13
N ARG A 50 18.74 -7.15 -31.05
CA ARG A 50 17.71 -6.84 -32.05
C ARG A 50 18.27 -6.40 -33.40
N GLN A 51 19.39 -5.70 -33.42
CA GLN A 51 19.96 -5.09 -34.63
C GLN A 51 20.98 -5.98 -35.32
N ASP A 52 21.77 -6.74 -34.55
CA ASP A 52 22.86 -7.53 -35.07
C ASP A 52 22.43 -8.98 -35.29
N SER A 53 21.96 -9.29 -36.51
CA SER A 53 21.52 -10.62 -36.96
C SER A 53 22.57 -11.75 -36.86
N THR A 54 23.79 -11.43 -36.42
CA THR A 54 24.78 -12.45 -35.99
C THR A 54 24.43 -13.07 -34.63
N PHE A 55 23.78 -12.33 -33.73
CA PHE A 55 23.45 -12.81 -32.39
C PHE A 55 22.26 -13.75 -32.44
N ASN A 56 22.38 -14.85 -31.70
CA ASN A 56 21.34 -15.85 -31.54
C ASN A 56 21.20 -16.13 -30.04
N ILE A 57 19.97 -16.06 -29.53
CA ILE A 57 19.61 -16.46 -28.17
C ILE A 57 19.50 -17.98 -28.13
N ILE A 58 20.16 -18.61 -27.16
CA ILE A 58 20.03 -20.03 -26.83
C ILE A 58 19.01 -20.19 -25.70
N GLU A 59 19.17 -19.40 -24.64
CA GLU A 59 18.31 -19.43 -23.45
C GLU A 59 18.23 -18.02 -22.83
N VAL A 60 17.09 -17.70 -22.23
CA VAL A 60 16.94 -16.58 -21.28
C VAL A 60 16.32 -17.10 -19.98
N SER A 61 17.11 -17.13 -18.92
CA SER A 61 16.63 -17.56 -17.60
C SER A 61 16.23 -16.34 -16.76
N PHE A 62 14.97 -16.28 -16.33
CA PHE A 62 14.48 -15.22 -15.46
C PHE A 62 14.43 -15.67 -13.99
N CYS A 63 14.92 -14.82 -13.10
CA CYS A 63 14.80 -15.00 -11.66
C CYS A 63 14.26 -13.72 -10.99
N GLY A 64 13.56 -13.88 -9.88
CA GLY A 64 13.11 -12.76 -9.04
C GLY A 64 13.35 -13.10 -7.58
N ALA A 65 13.94 -12.18 -6.84
CA ALA A 65 14.38 -12.39 -5.47
C ALA A 65 13.64 -11.50 -4.48
N ALA A 66 13.44 -12.02 -3.27
CA ALA A 66 13.06 -11.28 -2.09
C ALA A 66 14.11 -11.47 -0.99
N SER A 67 14.26 -10.44 -0.17
CA SER A 67 14.98 -10.55 1.10
C SER A 67 14.19 -11.41 2.09
N PRO A 68 14.83 -12.11 3.05
CA PRO A 68 14.22 -13.13 3.91
C PRO A 68 13.31 -12.57 5.03
N GLU A 69 12.54 -11.52 4.77
CA GLU A 69 12.00 -10.64 5.82
C GLU A 69 10.49 -10.76 6.04
N GLY A 70 9.73 -10.99 4.96
CA GLY A 70 8.31 -11.31 5.03
C GLY A 70 8.06 -12.79 5.33
N SER A 71 6.78 -13.16 5.40
CA SER A 71 6.34 -14.56 5.35
C SER A 71 6.73 -15.23 4.03
N TYR A 72 6.70 -16.57 4.01
CA TYR A 72 6.89 -17.37 2.79
C TYR A 72 5.99 -16.90 1.63
N GLN A 73 4.71 -16.69 1.93
CA GLN A 73 3.70 -16.25 0.98
C GLN A 73 4.04 -14.86 0.41
N LEU A 74 4.47 -13.92 1.26
CA LEU A 74 4.82 -12.57 0.83
C LEU A 74 6.11 -12.55 0.01
N ASN A 75 7.17 -13.19 0.48
CA ASN A 75 8.45 -13.22 -0.23
C ASN A 75 8.30 -13.88 -1.61
N ARG A 76 7.49 -14.95 -1.73
CA ARG A 76 7.14 -15.54 -3.02
C ARG A 76 6.32 -14.61 -3.93
N LYS A 77 5.32 -13.88 -3.40
CA LYS A 77 4.55 -12.88 -4.17
C LYS A 77 5.47 -11.78 -4.72
N LEU A 78 6.39 -11.28 -3.90
CA LEU A 78 7.35 -10.24 -4.30
C LEU A 78 8.33 -10.77 -5.35
N ALA A 79 8.97 -11.92 -5.11
CA ALA A 79 9.86 -12.58 -6.06
C ALA A 79 9.21 -12.79 -7.44
N GLN A 80 8.02 -13.42 -7.47
CA GLN A 80 7.27 -13.67 -8.70
C GLN A 80 6.91 -12.37 -9.43
N GLY A 81 6.42 -11.35 -8.70
CA GLY A 81 6.03 -10.08 -9.30
C GLY A 81 7.20 -9.29 -9.88
N ARG A 82 8.38 -9.36 -9.25
CA ARG A 82 9.63 -8.73 -9.74
C ARG A 82 10.14 -9.41 -11.01
N LEU A 83 10.14 -10.75 -11.01
CA LEU A 83 10.43 -11.55 -12.20
C LEU A 83 9.52 -11.14 -13.36
N SER A 84 8.20 -11.14 -13.15
CA SER A 84 7.23 -10.80 -14.19
C SER A 84 7.34 -9.34 -14.67
N ALA A 85 7.74 -8.41 -13.80
CA ALA A 85 7.98 -7.02 -14.19
C ALA A 85 9.21 -6.89 -15.11
N LEU A 86 10.30 -7.59 -14.79
CA LEU A 86 11.51 -7.62 -15.63
C LEU A 86 11.28 -8.33 -16.96
N GLU A 87 10.60 -9.49 -16.94
CA GLU A 87 10.23 -10.22 -18.17
C GLU A 87 9.39 -9.34 -19.10
N LYS A 88 8.37 -8.68 -18.57
CA LYS A 88 7.53 -7.75 -19.34
C LYS A 88 8.33 -6.59 -19.94
N PHE A 89 9.30 -6.04 -19.20
CA PHE A 89 10.19 -5.00 -19.71
C PHE A 89 11.04 -5.52 -20.87
N ILE A 90 11.73 -6.65 -20.68
CA ILE A 90 12.63 -7.23 -21.67
C ILE A 90 11.88 -7.63 -22.96
N ARG A 91 10.71 -8.29 -22.84
CA ARG A 91 9.87 -8.66 -23.98
C ARG A 91 9.26 -7.47 -24.73
N SER A 92 9.26 -6.27 -24.15
CA SER A 92 8.82 -5.06 -24.87
C SER A 92 9.90 -4.50 -25.81
N GLU A 93 11.14 -4.95 -25.67
CA GLU A 93 12.29 -4.49 -26.48
C GLU A 93 12.79 -5.55 -27.46
N VAL A 94 12.71 -6.84 -27.13
CA VAL A 94 13.16 -7.98 -27.95
C VAL A 94 12.08 -9.06 -27.95
N ASP A 95 11.75 -9.60 -29.13
CA ASP A 95 10.90 -10.78 -29.25
C ASP A 95 11.71 -12.04 -28.89
N ILE A 96 11.21 -12.79 -27.90
CA ILE A 96 11.86 -13.99 -27.35
C ILE A 96 10.81 -15.10 -27.30
N PRO A 97 10.98 -16.19 -28.08
CA PRO A 97 10.06 -17.33 -28.03
C PRO A 97 10.05 -18.00 -26.66
N ASP A 98 8.85 -18.37 -26.19
CA ASP A 98 8.65 -19.04 -24.88
C ASP A 98 9.46 -20.33 -24.74
N SER A 99 9.79 -21.01 -25.85
CA SER A 99 10.62 -22.21 -25.86
C SER A 99 12.08 -21.99 -25.45
N LEU A 100 12.56 -20.73 -25.42
CA LEU A 100 13.92 -20.37 -24.99
C LEU A 100 13.94 -19.84 -23.55
N ILE A 101 12.79 -19.77 -22.87
CA ILE A 101 12.66 -19.09 -21.57
C ILE A 101 12.59 -20.12 -20.44
N THR A 102 13.44 -19.94 -19.43
CA THR A 102 13.43 -20.72 -18.20
C THR A 102 13.17 -19.82 -16.98
N TYR A 103 12.65 -20.41 -15.91
CA TYR A 103 12.26 -19.67 -14.70
C TYR A 103 12.91 -20.28 -13.46
N ASN A 104 13.71 -19.49 -12.75
CA ASN A 104 14.19 -19.86 -11.43
C ASN A 104 13.15 -19.46 -10.37
N ASN A 105 12.52 -20.48 -9.78
CA ASN A 105 11.48 -20.32 -8.75
C ASN A 105 12.03 -20.10 -7.33
N SER A 106 13.35 -19.96 -7.16
CA SER A 106 13.96 -19.58 -5.89
C SER A 106 13.58 -18.16 -5.51
N TYR A 107 12.88 -18.00 -4.39
CA TYR A 107 12.29 -16.73 -3.96
C TYR A 107 13.14 -15.98 -2.92
N ILE A 108 14.08 -16.66 -2.28
CA ILE A 108 15.14 -16.07 -1.46
C ILE A 108 16.46 -16.70 -1.94
N PRO A 109 17.42 -15.92 -2.46
CA PRO A 109 18.68 -16.44 -2.95
C PRO A 109 19.64 -16.70 -1.78
N TRP A 110 19.46 -17.84 -1.11
CA TRP A 110 20.22 -18.20 0.09
C TRP A 110 21.72 -18.39 -0.17
N ASP A 111 22.09 -18.97 -1.30
CA ASP A 111 23.50 -19.17 -1.68
C ASP A 111 24.22 -17.84 -1.94
N TYR A 112 23.53 -16.89 -2.58
CA TYR A 112 24.02 -15.52 -2.73
C TYR A 112 24.17 -14.81 -1.38
N LEU A 113 23.18 -14.95 -0.48
CA LEU A 113 23.31 -14.39 0.88
C LEU A 113 24.50 -15.01 1.62
N LYS A 114 24.76 -16.32 1.45
CA LYS A 114 25.93 -16.99 2.01
C LYS A 114 27.23 -16.40 1.44
N SER A 115 27.38 -16.26 0.12
CA SER A 115 28.60 -15.71 -0.48
C SER A 115 28.86 -14.26 -0.05
N GLN A 116 27.82 -13.41 -0.01
CA GLN A 116 27.95 -12.04 0.49
C GLN A 116 28.35 -11.98 1.98
N ILE A 117 27.99 -13.00 2.76
CA ILE A 117 28.34 -13.10 4.18
C ILE A 117 29.77 -13.59 4.39
N GLU A 118 30.24 -14.55 3.59
CA GLU A 118 31.59 -15.12 3.66
C GLU A 118 32.67 -14.02 3.60
N ASP A 119 32.52 -13.04 2.71
CA ASP A 119 33.44 -11.90 2.54
C ASP A 119 33.16 -10.70 3.48
N SER A 120 32.26 -10.85 4.46
CA SER A 120 31.79 -9.75 5.32
C SER A 120 32.35 -9.75 6.75
N GLY A 121 32.19 -8.59 7.41
CA GLY A 121 32.36 -8.39 8.85
C GLY A 121 31.11 -8.68 9.69
N LEU A 122 30.26 -9.63 9.28
CA LEU A 122 29.08 -10.03 10.05
C LEU A 122 29.46 -10.71 11.38
N ILE A 123 28.82 -10.32 12.49
CA ILE A 123 29.02 -11.00 13.79
C ILE A 123 28.44 -12.42 13.76
N ARG A 124 29.10 -13.37 14.43
CA ARG A 124 28.70 -14.79 14.48
C ARG A 124 28.57 -15.45 13.09
N LYS A 125 29.40 -15.03 12.14
CA LYS A 125 29.39 -15.47 10.73
C LYS A 125 29.25 -16.98 10.56
N ASP A 126 30.07 -17.77 11.25
CA ASP A 126 30.10 -19.23 11.07
C ASP A 126 28.77 -19.89 11.48
N GLU A 127 28.13 -19.37 12.54
CA GLU A 127 26.80 -19.84 12.98
C GLU A 127 25.70 -19.43 12.01
N VAL A 128 25.81 -18.24 11.40
CA VAL A 128 24.90 -17.79 10.35
C VAL A 128 25.03 -18.70 9.12
N ILE A 129 26.25 -18.97 8.65
CA ILE A 129 26.51 -19.88 7.52
C ILE A 129 25.95 -21.28 7.83
N THR A 130 26.21 -21.81 9.03
CA THR A 130 25.65 -23.11 9.47
C THR A 130 24.12 -23.15 9.38
N ILE A 131 23.43 -22.04 9.73
CA ILE A 131 21.97 -21.96 9.59
C ILE A 131 21.55 -21.85 8.11
N LEU A 132 22.29 -21.14 7.27
CA LEU A 132 21.95 -21.00 5.84
C LEU A 132 22.01 -22.36 5.10
N GLU A 133 22.95 -23.22 5.49
CA GLU A 133 23.14 -24.58 4.97
C GLU A 133 22.07 -25.59 5.43
N GLU A 134 21.19 -25.23 6.37
CA GLU A 134 20.09 -26.10 6.79
C GLU A 134 19.07 -26.33 5.67
N GLU A 135 18.46 -27.52 5.67
CA GLU A 135 17.37 -27.86 4.76
C GLU A 135 16.20 -26.87 4.87
N ALA A 136 15.66 -26.48 3.71
CA ALA A 136 14.57 -25.52 3.60
C ALA A 136 13.26 -26.06 4.20
N ARG A 137 12.99 -25.72 5.46
CA ARG A 137 11.80 -26.16 6.21
C ARG A 137 10.88 -24.98 6.51
N LEU A 138 9.60 -25.10 6.12
CA LEU A 138 8.58 -24.13 6.51
C LEU A 138 8.02 -24.45 7.91
N VAL A 139 7.71 -23.41 8.68
CA VAL A 139 7.05 -23.48 9.99
C VAL A 139 5.93 -22.46 10.08
N ASP A 140 4.95 -22.70 10.94
CA ASP A 140 3.85 -21.77 11.23
C ASP A 140 4.37 -20.41 11.71
N TYR A 141 3.72 -19.33 11.28
CA TYR A 141 4.18 -17.97 11.56
C TYR A 141 3.01 -17.02 11.86
N HIS A 142 2.87 -16.67 13.15
CA HIS A 142 1.87 -15.78 13.78
C HIS A 142 0.37 -16.12 13.61
N HIS A 143 -0.05 -16.56 12.43
CA HIS A 143 -1.45 -16.67 12.03
C HIS A 143 -1.74 -17.94 11.20
N PRO A 144 -2.98 -18.45 11.21
CA PRO A 144 -3.37 -19.62 10.41
C PRO A 144 -2.99 -19.45 8.92
N ASN A 145 -2.49 -20.54 8.32
CA ASN A 145 -2.06 -20.61 6.92
C ASN A 145 -0.90 -19.66 6.53
N THR A 146 -0.24 -19.02 7.50
CA THR A 146 0.93 -18.17 7.27
C THR A 146 2.18 -18.92 7.73
N HIS A 147 3.22 -18.96 6.90
CA HIS A 147 4.43 -19.75 7.15
C HIS A 147 5.69 -18.91 6.96
N ILE A 148 6.80 -19.38 7.52
CA ILE A 148 8.13 -18.78 7.31
C ILE A 148 9.19 -19.87 7.18
N ASP A 149 10.30 -19.57 6.50
CA ASP A 149 11.47 -20.46 6.47
C ASP A 149 12.11 -20.51 7.86
N ASN A 150 12.35 -21.73 8.37
CA ASN A 150 12.91 -21.99 9.69
C ASN A 150 14.26 -21.31 9.92
N ARG A 151 15.05 -21.11 8.87
CA ARG A 151 16.34 -20.39 8.94
C ARG A 151 16.14 -18.95 9.38
N VAL A 152 15.09 -18.29 8.89
CA VAL A 152 14.73 -16.91 9.32
C VAL A 152 14.43 -16.86 10.81
N VAL A 153 13.71 -17.86 11.35
CA VAL A 153 13.40 -17.92 12.79
C VAL A 153 14.67 -18.05 13.62
N LYS A 154 15.60 -18.93 13.20
CA LYS A 154 16.90 -19.11 13.87
C LYS A 154 17.77 -17.85 13.81
N LEU A 155 17.91 -17.24 12.62
CA LEU A 155 18.71 -16.02 12.42
C LEU A 155 18.19 -14.83 13.24
N ARG A 156 16.86 -14.69 13.39
CA ARG A 156 16.23 -13.69 14.26
C ARG A 156 16.46 -13.92 15.75
N ALA A 157 16.67 -15.16 16.17
CA ALA A 157 16.96 -15.51 17.57
C ALA A 157 18.43 -15.30 17.98
N LEU A 158 19.37 -15.25 17.01
CA LEU A 158 20.80 -15.11 17.32
C LEU A 158 21.12 -13.74 17.96
N ASP A 159 21.86 -13.78 19.08
CA ASP A 159 22.35 -12.61 19.84
C ASP A 159 21.26 -11.55 20.09
N GLY A 160 20.07 -12.01 20.49
CA GLY A 160 18.92 -11.14 20.78
C GLY A 160 18.42 -10.35 19.57
N GLY A 161 18.67 -10.83 18.34
CA GLY A 161 18.27 -10.19 17.09
C GLY A 161 19.31 -9.22 16.50
N LYS A 162 20.45 -8.98 17.16
CA LYS A 162 21.50 -8.09 16.62
C LYS A 162 22.09 -8.59 15.31
N VAL A 163 22.30 -9.92 15.19
CA VAL A 163 22.74 -10.56 13.93
C VAL A 163 21.78 -10.21 12.80
N TRP A 164 20.47 -10.39 13.03
CA TRP A 164 19.43 -10.08 12.06
C TRP A 164 19.42 -8.60 11.65
N GLN A 165 19.56 -7.67 12.61
CA GLN A 165 19.66 -6.25 12.32
C GLN A 165 20.91 -5.91 11.47
N GLN A 166 22.06 -6.54 11.75
CA GLN A 166 23.27 -6.36 10.95
C GLN A 166 23.09 -6.93 9.54
N MET A 167 22.51 -8.12 9.39
CA MET A 167 22.21 -8.71 8.08
C MET A 167 21.27 -7.83 7.24
N ASN A 168 20.24 -7.24 7.86
CA ASN A 168 19.36 -6.29 7.18
C ASN A 168 20.12 -5.06 6.66
N ASN A 169 21.00 -4.50 7.48
CA ASN A 169 21.72 -3.28 7.13
C ASN A 169 22.84 -3.51 6.10
N LEU A 170 23.36 -4.75 5.98
CA LEU A 170 24.46 -5.07 5.07
C LEU A 170 24.02 -5.70 3.75
N PHE A 171 23.00 -6.56 3.74
CA PHE A 171 22.72 -7.44 2.59
C PHE A 171 21.29 -7.33 2.03
N PHE A 172 20.28 -7.14 2.88
CA PHE A 172 18.89 -7.33 2.45
C PHE A 172 18.40 -6.30 1.43
N GLU A 173 19.04 -5.14 1.30
CA GLU A 173 18.76 -4.20 0.21
C GLU A 173 19.13 -4.79 -1.16
N GLN A 174 20.36 -5.31 -1.31
CA GLN A 174 20.89 -5.88 -2.56
C GLN A 174 20.16 -7.17 -2.99
N MET A 175 19.57 -7.91 -2.04
CA MET A 175 18.75 -9.11 -2.33
C MET A 175 17.38 -8.81 -2.95
N ARG A 176 16.93 -7.55 -3.01
CA ARG A 176 15.62 -7.17 -3.55
C ARG A 176 15.71 -6.93 -5.06
N ASN A 177 16.03 -7.94 -5.85
CA ASN A 177 16.24 -7.78 -7.28
C ASN A 177 15.36 -8.71 -8.14
N ALA A 178 15.43 -8.52 -9.45
CA ALA A 178 15.19 -9.56 -10.43
C ALA A 178 16.30 -9.50 -11.49
N CYS A 179 16.67 -10.65 -12.04
CA CYS A 179 17.69 -10.74 -13.08
C CYS A 179 17.22 -11.60 -14.25
N ALA A 180 17.77 -11.33 -15.42
CA ALA A 180 17.65 -12.18 -16.59
C ALA A 180 19.06 -12.56 -17.06
N VAL A 181 19.30 -13.86 -17.24
CA VAL A 181 20.58 -14.41 -17.71
C VAL A 181 20.39 -14.87 -19.15
N PHE A 182 21.05 -14.18 -20.07
CA PHE A 182 21.05 -14.49 -21.49
C PHE A 182 22.23 -15.40 -21.82
N VAL A 183 21.95 -16.54 -22.43
CA VAL A 183 22.95 -17.39 -23.09
C VAL A 183 22.84 -17.12 -24.59
N THR A 184 23.90 -16.56 -25.17
CA THR A 184 23.92 -16.14 -26.58
C THR A 184 25.14 -16.67 -27.32
N TYR A 185 25.05 -16.79 -28.64
CA TYR A 185 26.21 -17.00 -29.50
C TYR A 185 26.19 -16.05 -30.69
N LYS A 186 27.37 -15.79 -31.28
CA LYS A 186 27.54 -14.87 -32.40
C LYS A 186 28.06 -15.59 -33.65
N LYS A 187 27.30 -15.51 -34.74
CA LYS A 187 27.58 -16.10 -36.05
C LYS A 187 28.36 -15.14 -36.94
N GLU A 188 29.42 -15.58 -37.61
CA GLU A 188 30.14 -14.72 -38.57
C GLU A 188 29.32 -14.53 -39.87
N LEU A 189 29.20 -13.27 -40.34
CA LEU A 189 28.51 -12.91 -41.59
C LEU A 189 29.50 -12.44 -42.67
N PRO A 190 29.34 -12.87 -43.93
CA PRO A 190 30.04 -12.27 -45.06
C PRO A 190 29.50 -10.85 -45.36
N PRO A 191 30.32 -9.96 -45.95
CA PRO A 191 29.97 -8.55 -46.11
C PRO A 191 28.88 -8.34 -47.19
N ILE A 192 27.86 -7.54 -46.86
CA ILE A 192 26.76 -7.16 -47.77
C ILE A 192 26.82 -5.64 -48.01
N GLN A 193 26.71 -5.23 -49.28
CA GLN A 193 26.64 -3.82 -49.69
C GLN A 193 25.19 -3.30 -49.56
N VAL A 194 25.02 -2.10 -49.00
CA VAL A 194 23.72 -1.43 -48.82
C VAL A 194 23.65 -0.20 -49.72
N SER A 195 22.53 -0.02 -50.43
CA SER A 195 22.23 1.19 -51.21
C SER A 195 21.36 2.17 -50.43
N VAL A 196 21.54 3.46 -50.70
CA VAL A 196 21.11 4.59 -49.86
C VAL A 196 19.70 5.08 -50.22
N ILE A 197 18.89 5.37 -49.20
CA ILE A 197 17.59 6.05 -49.32
C ILE A 197 17.79 7.57 -49.19
N VAL A 198 17.11 8.37 -50.02
CA VAL A 198 17.05 9.83 -49.90
C VAL A 198 15.64 10.23 -49.40
N PRO A 199 15.51 11.03 -48.32
CA PRO A 199 14.23 11.51 -47.82
C PRO A 199 13.85 12.86 -48.43
N ASP A 200 12.56 13.21 -48.40
CA ASP A 200 12.08 14.55 -48.74
C ASP A 200 11.05 15.08 -47.71
N THR A 201 10.88 16.40 -47.65
CA THR A 201 10.60 17.11 -46.37
C THR A 201 9.52 18.23 -46.50
N ILE A 202 8.99 18.76 -45.37
CA ILE A 202 8.49 20.16 -45.12
C ILE A 202 6.95 20.47 -45.00
N LYS A 203 6.57 21.06 -43.83
CA LYS A 203 5.49 22.03 -43.40
C LYS A 203 3.96 21.78 -43.67
N VAL A 204 2.93 22.09 -42.83
CA VAL A 204 2.66 23.09 -41.73
C VAL A 204 2.13 24.45 -42.28
N GLU A 205 1.04 25.14 -41.82
CA GLU A 205 0.44 25.26 -40.47
C GLU A 205 -1.15 25.30 -40.31
N PRO A 206 -1.97 26.41 -40.29
CA PRO A 206 -3.08 26.53 -39.29
C PRO A 206 -4.49 27.12 -39.71
N ILE A 207 -5.29 27.54 -38.68
CA ILE A 207 -6.48 28.47 -38.65
C ILE A 207 -7.87 27.73 -38.73
N VAL A 208 -8.98 28.02 -37.99
CA VAL A 208 -9.72 29.27 -37.66
C VAL A 208 -10.58 29.21 -36.35
N GLU A 209 -10.89 30.39 -35.76
CA GLU A 209 -12.01 30.88 -34.89
C GLU A 209 -13.05 29.92 -34.23
N ALA A 210 -13.52 30.04 -32.97
CA ALA A 210 -13.87 31.14 -32.04
C ALA A 210 -15.36 31.59 -32.05
N VAL A 211 -16.12 31.33 -30.96
CA VAL A 211 -17.42 31.97 -30.59
C VAL A 211 -17.64 31.90 -29.05
N GLU A 212 -18.08 33.00 -28.42
CA GLU A 212 -18.63 33.09 -27.04
C GLU A 212 -20.16 33.25 -27.03
N ILE A 213 -20.84 33.12 -25.87
CA ILE A 213 -21.84 34.08 -25.30
C ILE A 213 -22.60 33.49 -24.07
N VAL A 214 -22.43 34.18 -22.93
CA VAL A 214 -23.35 34.59 -21.82
C VAL A 214 -24.58 33.72 -21.39
N PRO A 215 -24.82 33.53 -20.06
CA PRO A 215 -26.01 32.89 -19.47
C PRO A 215 -27.11 33.88 -19.00
N ASP A 216 -28.35 33.41 -18.75
CA ASP A 216 -29.38 34.22 -18.03
C ASP A 216 -30.42 33.40 -17.20
N THR A 217 -31.21 34.11 -16.41
CA THR A 217 -31.62 33.88 -15.00
C THR A 217 -33.09 33.41 -14.80
N THR A 218 -33.46 33.12 -13.52
CA THR A 218 -34.83 33.05 -12.90
C THR A 218 -35.60 31.70 -13.00
N ALA A 219 -36.54 31.32 -12.09
CA ALA A 219 -37.16 31.99 -10.93
C ALA A 219 -37.51 31.00 -9.77
N ILE A 220 -37.87 31.52 -8.59
CA ILE A 220 -38.23 30.76 -7.37
C ILE A 220 -39.73 30.87 -7.04
N ILE A 221 -40.38 29.74 -6.76
CA ILE A 221 -41.70 29.66 -6.10
C ILE A 221 -41.59 28.76 -4.85
N GLU A 222 -41.69 29.36 -3.66
CA GLU A 222 -41.94 28.69 -2.37
C GLU A 222 -43.45 28.44 -2.18
N THR A 223 -43.91 27.76 -1.12
CA THR A 223 -45.37 27.52 -0.91
C THR A 223 -45.81 27.52 0.55
N VAL A 224 -46.92 28.22 0.82
CA VAL A 224 -47.73 28.30 2.07
C VAL A 224 -48.41 27.04 2.60
N ILE A 225 -47.82 26.36 3.60
CA ILE A 225 -48.52 25.47 4.53
C ILE A 225 -48.54 26.11 5.94
N PRO A 226 -49.71 26.29 6.59
CA PRO A 226 -49.84 27.07 7.82
C PRO A 226 -49.16 26.46 9.05
N GLU A 227 -48.85 27.33 10.01
CA GLU A 227 -48.05 27.05 11.20
C GLU A 227 -48.90 26.35 12.29
N VAL A 228 -48.69 25.05 12.45
CA VAL A 228 -49.00 24.33 13.69
C VAL A 228 -47.83 24.56 14.65
N GLU A 229 -48.05 24.60 15.97
CA GLU A 229 -46.95 24.61 16.94
C GLU A 229 -46.19 23.27 16.89
N GLU A 230 -45.24 23.21 15.95
CA GLU A 230 -44.54 21.98 15.60
C GLU A 230 -43.29 21.77 16.43
N TRP A 231 -43.05 20.51 16.75
CA TRP A 231 -41.76 20.03 17.21
C TRP A 231 -40.67 20.48 16.21
N THR A 232 -39.74 21.32 16.67
CA THR A 232 -38.69 21.89 15.85
C THR A 232 -37.47 20.98 15.85
N ARG A 233 -37.03 20.59 14.64
CA ARG A 233 -35.77 19.87 14.45
C ARG A 233 -34.61 20.75 14.91
N LYS A 234 -33.59 20.16 15.53
CA LYS A 234 -32.31 20.85 15.77
C LYS A 234 -31.20 20.23 14.94
N LEU A 235 -30.22 21.06 14.62
CA LEU A 235 -28.91 20.66 14.15
C LEU A 235 -27.95 20.84 15.32
N HIS A 236 -27.29 19.76 15.74
CA HIS A 236 -26.23 19.80 16.73
C HIS A 236 -24.88 19.65 16.04
N VAL A 237 -23.99 20.62 16.23
CA VAL A 237 -22.58 20.49 15.86
C VAL A 237 -21.80 20.09 17.12
N LYS A 238 -20.94 19.08 17.03
CA LYS A 238 -20.24 18.50 18.19
C LYS A 238 -18.75 18.29 17.93
N ALA A 239 -17.96 18.25 19.00
CA ALA A 239 -16.59 17.76 19.01
C ALA A 239 -16.37 16.85 20.24
N ASN A 240 -15.77 15.67 20.02
CA ASN A 240 -15.41 14.71 21.06
C ASN A 240 -14.04 15.07 21.67
N ALA A 241 -14.06 15.42 22.96
CA ALA A 241 -12.87 15.81 23.71
C ALA A 241 -11.85 14.67 23.88
N ILE A 242 -12.29 13.40 23.88
CA ILE A 242 -11.37 12.25 23.94
C ILE A 242 -10.53 12.20 22.66
N GLY A 243 -11.17 12.32 21.49
CA GLY A 243 -10.47 12.36 20.20
C GLY A 243 -9.49 13.54 20.13
N LEU A 244 -9.92 14.73 20.57
CA LEU A 244 -9.03 15.91 20.62
C LEU A 244 -7.84 15.71 21.56
N GLY A 245 -8.04 15.08 22.73
CA GLY A 245 -6.96 14.72 23.66
C GLY A 245 -5.97 13.71 23.10
N MET A 246 -6.42 12.84 22.18
CA MET A 246 -5.58 11.94 21.39
C MET A 246 -4.95 12.63 20.16
N GLY A 247 -5.13 13.95 19.98
CA GLY A 247 -4.66 14.70 18.81
C GLY A 247 -5.40 14.35 17.50
N ILE A 248 -6.55 13.69 17.58
CA ILE A 248 -7.40 13.34 16.43
C ILE A 248 -8.45 14.44 16.26
N ALA A 249 -8.28 15.25 15.23
CA ALA A 249 -9.24 16.28 14.85
C ALA A 249 -10.59 15.59 14.52
N ASN A 250 -11.68 16.09 15.08
CA ASN A 250 -12.98 15.47 14.87
C ASN A 250 -14.12 16.48 14.98
N VAL A 251 -15.19 16.21 14.25
CA VAL A 251 -16.43 16.97 14.26
C VAL A 251 -17.59 16.04 13.96
N ALA A 252 -18.75 16.29 14.56
CA ALA A 252 -19.99 15.59 14.22
C ALA A 252 -21.12 16.57 13.94
N ALA A 253 -21.94 16.23 12.95
CA ALA A 253 -23.25 16.85 12.75
C ALA A 253 -24.34 15.84 13.12
N GLU A 254 -25.23 16.19 14.05
CA GLU A 254 -26.45 15.43 14.34
C GLU A 254 -27.68 16.24 13.97
N ILE A 255 -28.62 15.61 13.27
CA ILE A 255 -29.92 16.20 12.92
C ILE A 255 -31.05 15.41 13.56
N ASP A 256 -31.98 16.13 14.17
CA ASP A 256 -33.25 15.57 14.63
C ASP A 256 -34.12 15.19 13.43
N LEU A 257 -34.52 13.93 13.33
CA LEU A 257 -35.36 13.41 12.24
C LEU A 257 -36.84 13.52 12.59
N ALA A 258 -37.19 13.01 13.77
CA ALA A 258 -38.52 13.01 14.37
C ALA A 258 -38.40 13.03 15.90
N LYS A 259 -39.53 13.15 16.62
CA LYS A 259 -39.58 12.87 18.07
C LYS A 259 -38.98 11.49 18.34
N HIS A 260 -38.16 11.40 19.39
CA HIS A 260 -37.36 10.22 19.75
C HIS A 260 -36.26 9.80 18.76
N TRP A 261 -36.08 10.45 17.61
CA TRP A 261 -35.15 9.98 16.57
C TRP A 261 -34.22 11.07 16.06
N SER A 262 -32.91 10.82 16.15
CA SER A 262 -31.89 11.63 15.47
C SER A 262 -30.89 10.75 14.71
N PHE A 263 -30.16 11.38 13.79
CA PHE A 263 -29.07 10.76 13.06
C PHE A 263 -27.81 11.64 13.21
N THR A 264 -26.68 11.02 13.58
CA THR A 264 -25.40 11.71 13.69
C THR A 264 -24.38 11.14 12.71
N LEU A 265 -23.56 12.02 12.14
CA LEU A 265 -22.39 11.68 11.35
C LEU A 265 -21.14 12.32 11.99
N PRO A 266 -20.41 11.58 12.85
CA PRO A 266 -19.07 11.96 13.27
C PRO A 266 -18.05 11.64 12.19
N VAL A 267 -17.07 12.53 12.04
CA VAL A 267 -15.89 12.39 11.19
C VAL A 267 -14.66 12.61 12.06
N TYR A 268 -13.72 11.66 12.02
CA TYR A 268 -12.43 11.70 12.70
C TYR A 268 -11.31 11.74 11.65
N TYR A 269 -10.30 12.58 11.88
CA TYR A 269 -9.16 12.74 11.00
C TYR A 269 -7.86 13.02 11.79
N SER A 270 -6.79 12.35 11.41
CA SER A 270 -5.42 12.66 11.83
C SER A 270 -4.45 12.27 10.73
N ALA A 271 -3.43 13.10 10.51
CA ALA A 271 -2.43 12.91 9.45
C ALA A 271 -0.97 13.00 9.93
N TRP A 272 -0.74 13.27 11.21
CA TRP A 272 0.56 13.57 11.79
C TRP A 272 1.20 12.40 12.54
N ASP A 273 2.53 12.46 12.65
CA ASP A 273 3.34 11.62 13.53
C ASP A 273 3.58 12.38 14.84
N TYR A 274 3.56 11.69 15.98
CA TYR A 274 3.40 12.31 17.29
C TYR A 274 4.74 12.39 18.04
N PHE A 275 5.37 13.57 18.00
CA PHE A 275 6.67 13.90 18.63
C PHE A 275 7.89 13.11 18.11
N LYS A 276 7.70 11.85 17.68
CA LYS A 276 8.68 10.97 17.05
C LYS A 276 8.12 10.40 15.75
N SER A 277 8.96 10.16 14.75
CA SER A 277 8.55 9.48 13.51
C SER A 277 8.14 8.01 13.72
N THR A 278 8.49 7.42 14.87
CA THR A 278 8.08 6.07 15.31
C THR A 278 6.70 6.00 15.94
N ILE A 279 6.10 7.14 16.31
CA ILE A 279 4.73 7.20 16.84
C ILE A 279 3.82 7.77 15.75
N LYS A 280 2.88 6.97 15.29
CA LYS A 280 1.95 7.33 14.22
C LYS A 280 0.53 7.07 14.70
N PHE A 281 -0.35 8.04 14.51
CA PHE A 281 -1.80 7.83 14.57
C PHE A 281 -2.42 8.60 13.42
N ARG A 282 -2.26 8.07 12.20
CA ARG A 282 -2.95 8.61 11.03
C ARG A 282 -4.22 7.82 10.83
N THR A 283 -5.35 8.49 10.73
CA THR A 283 -6.66 7.83 10.63
C THR A 283 -7.64 8.73 9.90
N PHE A 284 -8.54 8.13 9.14
CA PHE A 284 -9.78 8.75 8.71
C PHE A 284 -10.91 7.77 9.04
N ALA A 285 -11.86 8.19 9.87
CA ALA A 285 -12.98 7.35 10.25
C ALA A 285 -14.30 8.11 10.22
N VAL A 286 -15.36 7.43 9.78
CA VAL A 286 -16.74 7.91 9.81
C VAL A 286 -17.62 6.85 10.45
N GLN A 287 -18.56 7.27 11.29
CA GLN A 287 -19.41 6.36 12.06
C GLN A 287 -20.88 6.81 12.07
N PRO A 288 -21.59 6.77 10.93
CA PRO A 288 -23.01 7.15 10.85
C PRO A 288 -23.86 6.31 11.84
N GLU A 289 -24.60 7.00 12.70
CA GLU A 289 -25.30 6.42 13.85
C GLU A 289 -26.75 6.93 13.89
N PHE A 290 -27.71 6.00 13.88
CA PHE A 290 -29.12 6.27 14.17
C PHE A 290 -29.37 6.12 15.66
N ARG A 291 -30.07 7.09 16.27
CA ARG A 291 -30.28 7.18 17.72
C ARG A 291 -31.75 7.23 18.08
N TYR A 292 -32.15 6.38 19.02
CA TYR A 292 -33.44 6.41 19.69
C TYR A 292 -33.31 7.04 21.08
N TRP A 293 -34.08 8.10 21.34
CA TRP A 293 -34.08 8.87 22.59
C TRP A 293 -35.28 8.51 23.45
N LEU A 294 -35.11 8.43 24.77
CA LEU A 294 -36.25 8.22 25.68
C LEU A 294 -37.16 9.46 25.78
N SER A 295 -36.68 10.64 25.39
CA SER A 295 -37.44 11.90 25.34
C SER A 295 -37.89 12.24 23.92
N GLU A 296 -39.13 12.74 23.78
CA GLU A 296 -39.64 13.29 22.52
C GLU A 296 -38.79 14.45 21.98
N ASN A 297 -38.03 15.13 22.84
CA ASN A 297 -37.20 16.30 22.50
C ASN A 297 -35.76 15.96 22.14
N ASN A 298 -35.43 14.67 21.94
CA ASN A 298 -34.09 14.17 21.62
C ASN A 298 -33.00 14.65 22.60
N ASP A 299 -33.30 14.52 23.89
CA ASP A 299 -32.42 14.91 25.00
C ASP A 299 -32.44 13.85 26.11
N GLY A 300 -31.42 13.85 26.99
CA GLY A 300 -31.26 12.82 28.02
C GLY A 300 -30.70 11.50 27.48
N PHE A 301 -31.30 10.36 27.83
CA PHE A 301 -30.81 9.03 27.47
C PHE A 301 -31.15 8.64 26.02
N PHE A 302 -30.18 8.00 25.36
CA PHE A 302 -30.36 7.36 24.06
C PHE A 302 -29.67 6.00 23.98
N ALA A 303 -30.16 5.18 23.05
CA ALA A 303 -29.45 4.04 22.50
C ALA A 303 -29.30 4.25 20.98
N GLY A 304 -28.18 3.80 20.40
CA GLY A 304 -27.90 3.96 18.99
C GLY A 304 -27.45 2.67 18.32
N ALA A 305 -27.57 2.66 17.00
CA ALA A 305 -27.00 1.64 16.12
C ALA A 305 -26.20 2.35 15.02
N HIS A 306 -24.98 1.90 14.78
CA HIS A 306 -24.04 2.57 13.88
C HIS A 306 -23.37 1.61 12.91
N PHE A 307 -23.00 2.16 11.76
CA PHE A 307 -21.99 1.58 10.88
C PHE A 307 -20.69 2.35 11.10
N GLY A 308 -19.55 1.70 10.90
CA GLY A 308 -18.24 2.34 10.99
C GLY A 308 -17.36 1.97 9.81
N LEU A 309 -16.63 2.96 9.31
CA LEU A 309 -15.61 2.82 8.27
C LEU A 309 -14.36 3.56 8.74
N ALA A 310 -13.21 2.88 8.76
CA ALA A 310 -11.94 3.49 9.18
C ALA A 310 -10.74 3.05 8.32
N TYR A 311 -10.04 4.02 7.73
CA TYR A 311 -8.67 3.88 7.22
C TYR A 311 -7.68 4.25 8.33
N TYR A 312 -6.56 3.54 8.44
CA TYR A 312 -5.66 3.73 9.57
C TYR A 312 -4.21 3.36 9.29
N ASN A 313 -3.30 4.09 9.94
CA ASN A 313 -1.88 3.82 9.98
C ASN A 313 -1.35 4.20 11.38
N PHE A 314 -1.18 3.19 12.24
CA PHE A 314 -0.81 3.38 13.64
C PHE A 314 0.46 2.64 14.06
N ALA A 315 1.26 3.30 14.91
CA ALA A 315 2.48 2.76 15.50
C ALA A 315 2.71 3.39 16.89
N PHE A 316 3.09 2.57 17.86
CA PHE A 316 3.19 2.94 19.29
C PHE A 316 4.66 2.91 19.78
N ASP A 317 5.56 3.63 19.10
CA ASP A 317 7.01 3.73 19.42
C ASP A 317 7.81 2.41 19.44
N GLY A 318 7.19 1.28 19.08
CA GLY A 318 7.83 -0.03 18.96
C GLY A 318 8.17 -0.43 17.53
N ASP A 319 8.70 -1.64 17.36
CA ASP A 319 9.21 -2.15 16.08
C ASP A 319 8.15 -2.33 14.98
N TYR A 320 6.86 -2.25 15.31
CA TYR A 320 5.75 -2.57 14.39
C TYR A 320 4.80 -1.39 14.15
N ARG A 321 4.43 -1.23 12.89
CA ARG A 321 3.41 -0.32 12.37
C ARG A 321 2.29 -1.15 11.74
N TYR A 322 1.05 -0.82 12.02
CA TYR A 322 -0.14 -1.47 11.46
C TYR A 322 -0.86 -0.49 10.55
N GLN A 323 -1.22 -0.93 9.36
CA GLN A 323 -1.85 -0.08 8.36
C GLN A 323 -2.94 -0.87 7.63
N ASP A 324 -4.03 -0.22 7.24
CA ASP A 324 -5.06 -0.86 6.40
C ASP A 324 -4.48 -1.39 5.07
N HIS A 325 -5.02 -2.52 4.60
CA HIS A 325 -4.38 -3.30 3.53
C HIS A 325 -4.36 -2.54 2.19
N ASP A 326 -3.17 -2.50 1.59
CA ASP A 326 -2.83 -1.77 0.36
C ASP A 326 -3.20 -0.26 0.37
N ARG A 327 -3.58 0.31 1.54
CA ARG A 327 -4.15 1.68 1.71
C ARG A 327 -5.56 1.87 1.15
N GLU A 328 -6.21 0.77 0.77
CA GLU A 328 -7.50 0.78 0.05
C GLU A 328 -8.58 -0.06 0.75
N THR A 329 -8.22 -0.84 1.78
CA THR A 329 -9.13 -1.78 2.46
C THR A 329 -9.47 -1.29 3.88
N PRO A 330 -10.43 -0.37 4.05
CA PRO A 330 -10.78 0.14 5.37
C PRO A 330 -11.34 -0.96 6.27
N ALA A 331 -11.22 -0.81 7.59
CA ALA A 331 -12.04 -1.58 8.51
C ALA A 331 -13.50 -1.16 8.33
N ILE A 332 -14.35 -2.12 7.97
CA ILE A 332 -15.79 -1.93 7.78
C ILE A 332 -16.51 -2.78 8.82
N GLY A 333 -17.49 -2.18 9.50
CA GLY A 333 -18.24 -2.84 10.54
C GLY A 333 -19.40 -2.00 11.04
N GLY A 334 -19.84 -2.32 12.25
CA GLY A 334 -20.91 -1.60 12.93
C GLY A 334 -21.13 -2.15 14.33
N GLY A 335 -22.01 -1.50 15.07
CA GLY A 335 -22.22 -1.78 16.47
C GLY A 335 -23.44 -1.08 17.05
N VAL A 336 -23.49 -1.09 18.38
CA VAL A 336 -24.52 -0.42 19.17
C VAL A 336 -23.87 0.51 20.19
N SER A 337 -24.56 1.59 20.49
CA SER A 337 -24.14 2.62 21.44
C SER A 337 -25.20 2.84 22.51
N ILE A 338 -24.77 3.34 23.67
CA ILE A 338 -25.64 3.98 24.66
C ILE A 338 -25.03 5.33 25.04
N GLY A 339 -25.87 6.28 25.43
CA GLY A 339 -25.37 7.56 25.88
C GLY A 339 -26.38 8.43 26.62
N TYR A 340 -25.87 9.54 27.13
CA TYR A 340 -26.63 10.49 27.92
C TYR A 340 -26.20 11.93 27.62
N ARG A 341 -27.18 12.80 27.37
CA ARG A 341 -27.01 14.20 26.99
C ARG A 341 -27.52 15.12 28.10
N LEU A 342 -26.75 16.17 28.40
CA LEU A 342 -26.98 17.12 29.49
C LEU A 342 -26.83 18.58 29.02
N PRO A 343 -27.80 19.48 29.30
CA PRO A 343 -27.61 20.92 29.09
C PRO A 343 -26.63 21.51 30.11
N ILE A 344 -25.70 22.33 29.62
CA ILE A 344 -24.69 23.02 30.44
C ILE A 344 -24.79 24.55 30.38
N SER A 345 -25.73 25.09 29.61
CA SER A 345 -25.92 26.54 29.40
C SER A 345 -27.33 26.98 29.75
N LYS A 346 -27.45 28.17 30.35
CA LYS A 346 -28.75 28.79 30.71
C LYS A 346 -29.69 29.01 29.52
N ASN A 347 -29.15 29.08 28.30
CA ASN A 347 -29.92 29.23 27.06
C ASN A 347 -30.19 27.90 26.34
N ASN A 348 -29.89 26.75 26.95
CA ASN A 348 -30.12 25.40 26.44
C ASN A 348 -29.53 25.12 25.03
N ARG A 349 -28.50 25.86 24.62
CA ARG A 349 -27.81 25.63 23.33
C ARG A 349 -26.58 24.76 23.45
N TRP A 350 -25.79 24.93 24.51
CA TRP A 350 -24.65 24.07 24.81
C TRP A 350 -25.08 22.86 25.64
N ARG A 351 -24.64 21.68 25.20
CA ARG A 351 -24.83 20.40 25.90
C ARG A 351 -23.53 19.59 25.90
N VAL A 352 -23.34 18.80 26.96
CA VAL A 352 -22.34 17.72 27.02
C VAL A 352 -23.05 16.40 26.81
N GLU A 353 -22.44 15.51 26.03
CA GLU A 353 -22.96 14.19 25.72
C GLU A 353 -21.89 13.13 25.99
N PHE A 354 -22.25 12.13 26.78
CA PHE A 354 -21.43 10.96 27.05
C PHE A 354 -21.95 9.80 26.20
N SER A 355 -21.08 9.08 25.50
CA SER A 355 -21.48 7.87 24.76
C SER A 355 -20.42 6.79 24.84
N LEU A 356 -20.87 5.54 24.98
CA LEU A 356 -20.05 4.33 24.93
C LEU A 356 -20.72 3.35 23.96
N GLY A 357 -19.93 2.71 23.09
CA GLY A 357 -20.42 1.73 22.13
C GLY A 357 -19.48 0.54 21.97
N ALA A 358 -20.05 -0.55 21.47
CA ALA A 358 -19.32 -1.75 21.10
C ALA A 358 -19.79 -2.25 19.74
N GLY A 359 -18.83 -2.75 18.94
CA GLY A 359 -19.07 -3.15 17.56
C GLY A 359 -18.17 -4.28 17.09
N VAL A 360 -18.44 -4.73 15.87
CA VAL A 360 -17.76 -5.83 15.17
C VAL A 360 -17.32 -5.33 13.80
N TYR A 361 -16.04 -5.52 13.47
CA TYR A 361 -15.41 -5.01 12.26
C TYR A 361 -14.61 -6.09 11.55
N SER A 362 -14.73 -6.13 10.23
CA SER A 362 -13.80 -6.88 9.38
C SER A 362 -12.56 -6.03 9.16
N ASN A 363 -11.40 -6.49 9.63
CA ASN A 363 -10.13 -5.81 9.47
C ASN A 363 -9.21 -6.64 8.59
N HIS A 364 -8.81 -6.07 7.46
CA HIS A 364 -7.68 -6.56 6.66
C HIS A 364 -6.58 -5.51 6.75
N TYR A 365 -5.45 -5.86 7.37
CA TYR A 365 -4.35 -4.93 7.61
C TYR A 365 -3.00 -5.57 7.39
N ASP A 366 -2.06 -4.73 6.99
CA ASP A 366 -0.68 -5.08 6.77
C ASP A 366 0.17 -4.63 7.96
N LYS A 367 1.06 -5.51 8.40
CA LYS A 367 2.00 -5.26 9.50
C LYS A 367 3.37 -4.98 8.92
N PHE A 368 3.94 -3.84 9.27
CA PHE A 368 5.23 -3.37 8.79
C PHE A 368 6.23 -3.23 9.94
N HIS A 369 7.52 -3.34 9.63
CA HIS A 369 8.55 -2.78 10.50
C HIS A 369 8.44 -1.25 10.51
N ASN A 370 8.53 -0.67 11.70
CA ASN A 370 8.37 0.76 11.96
C ASN A 370 9.67 1.53 11.73
N THR A 371 10.14 1.58 10.49
CA THR A 371 11.43 2.20 10.14
C THR A 371 11.32 3.73 9.99
N PRO A 372 12.13 4.54 10.70
CA PRO A 372 12.09 6.01 10.58
C PRO A 372 12.47 6.57 9.19
N ARG A 373 13.23 5.81 8.40
CA ARG A 373 13.92 6.30 7.19
C ARG A 373 13.20 6.01 5.87
N THR A 374 12.16 5.15 5.85
CA THR A 374 11.40 4.83 4.63
C THR A 374 9.91 5.08 4.84
N LYS A 375 9.24 5.69 3.87
CA LYS A 375 7.77 5.88 3.90
C LYS A 375 7.05 4.53 3.83
N ASP A 376 7.62 3.62 3.05
CA ASP A 376 7.21 2.24 2.89
C ASP A 376 8.18 1.36 3.67
N GLY A 377 7.77 1.01 4.89
CA GLY A 377 8.52 0.06 5.73
C GLY A 377 8.43 -1.36 5.18
N LEU A 378 9.20 -2.26 5.79
CA LEU A 378 9.20 -3.69 5.45
C LEU A 378 7.92 -4.37 5.90
N MET A 379 7.06 -4.76 4.94
CA MET A 379 5.89 -5.57 5.24
C MET A 379 6.31 -6.96 5.70
N ILE A 380 5.78 -7.39 6.83
CA ILE A 380 6.05 -8.68 7.46
C ILE A 380 5.01 -9.70 6.99
N GLU A 381 3.74 -9.28 7.03
CA GLU A 381 2.58 -10.13 6.86
C GLU A 381 1.33 -9.27 6.59
N SER A 382 0.34 -9.88 5.95
CA SER A 382 -0.99 -9.31 5.70
C SER A 382 -2.02 -10.17 6.44
N ILE A 383 -2.85 -9.55 7.27
CA ILE A 383 -3.67 -10.22 8.28
C ILE A 383 -5.14 -9.87 8.08
N LYS A 384 -5.98 -10.90 7.93
CA LYS A 384 -7.45 -10.79 7.96
C LYS A 384 -7.96 -11.30 9.30
N LYS A 385 -8.67 -10.45 10.05
CA LYS A 385 -9.32 -10.84 11.32
C LYS A 385 -10.59 -10.03 11.57
N THR A 386 -11.51 -10.60 12.34
CA THR A 386 -12.64 -9.86 12.88
C THR A 386 -12.25 -9.23 14.22
N TYR A 387 -12.36 -7.91 14.33
CA TYR A 387 -12.31 -7.21 15.62
C TYR A 387 -13.71 -7.21 16.25
N TRP A 388 -13.76 -7.38 17.57
CA TRP A 388 -14.96 -7.15 18.38
C TRP A 388 -14.53 -6.47 19.69
N GLY A 389 -15.28 -5.48 20.15
CA GLY A 389 -14.94 -4.73 21.36
C GLY A 389 -15.49 -3.31 21.38
N ILE A 390 -14.93 -2.46 22.25
CA ILE A 390 -15.29 -1.05 22.38
C ILE A 390 -14.77 -0.28 21.16
N ASP A 391 -15.69 0.23 20.35
CA ASP A 391 -15.39 0.99 19.13
C ASP A 391 -15.74 2.49 19.26
N GLN A 392 -16.53 2.87 20.25
CA GLN A 392 -16.94 4.24 20.51
C GLN A 392 -16.78 4.61 21.98
N ALA A 393 -16.04 5.68 22.25
CA ALA A 393 -16.02 6.36 23.55
C ALA A 393 -15.97 7.88 23.31
N ALA A 394 -16.91 8.63 23.87
CA ALA A 394 -16.98 10.07 23.67
C ALA A 394 -17.40 10.86 24.91
N VAL A 395 -16.77 12.02 25.05
CA VAL A 395 -17.25 13.15 25.85
C VAL A 395 -17.37 14.32 24.86
N SER A 396 -18.58 14.51 24.33
CA SER A 396 -18.83 15.44 23.24
C SER A 396 -19.42 16.75 23.76
N PHE A 397 -18.76 17.87 23.46
CA PHE A 397 -19.36 19.20 23.61
C PHE A 397 -20.13 19.52 22.34
N SER A 398 -21.38 19.98 22.49
CA SER A 398 -22.27 20.25 21.36
C SER A 398 -22.99 21.58 21.47
N TYR A 399 -23.23 22.22 20.33
CA TYR A 399 -24.06 23.41 20.18
C TYR A 399 -25.26 23.11 19.28
N SER A 400 -26.47 23.42 19.73
CA SER A 400 -27.71 23.23 18.97
C SER A 400 -28.19 24.51 18.27
N PHE A 401 -28.51 24.39 16.99
CA PHE A 401 -29.22 25.38 16.18
C PHE A 401 -30.66 24.90 15.94
N ASP A 402 -31.64 25.75 16.18
CA ASP A 402 -33.04 25.46 15.91
C ASP A 402 -33.30 25.54 14.39
N LEU A 403 -33.54 24.40 13.74
CA LEU A 403 -33.94 24.35 12.34
C LEU A 403 -35.43 24.71 12.25
N LYS A 404 -35.70 26.02 12.24
CA LYS A 404 -37.02 26.51 11.85
C LYS A 404 -37.37 25.90 10.50
N LYS A 405 -38.58 25.35 10.37
CA LYS A 405 -39.13 25.09 9.04
C LYS A 405 -39.08 26.40 8.27
N LYS A 406 -38.51 26.37 7.06
CA LYS A 406 -39.04 27.20 6.00
C LYS A 406 -40.47 26.71 5.74
N GLY A 407 -41.43 27.27 6.48
CA GLY A 407 -42.71 27.54 5.86
C GLY A 407 -42.39 28.39 4.62
N GLY A 408 -42.86 27.97 3.45
CA GLY A 408 -42.76 28.83 2.28
C GLY A 408 -43.64 30.07 2.45
N LYS A 409 -43.90 30.75 1.34
CA LYS A 409 -44.96 31.74 1.09
C LYS A 409 -44.54 32.39 -0.21
N ARG A 410 -44.74 31.63 -1.28
CA ARG A 410 -45.08 32.17 -2.59
C ARG A 410 -46.32 31.39 -3.07
#